data_AF-A0A2P4YBT6-F1
#
_entry.id   AF-A0A2P4YBT6-F1
#
_cell.length_a   1.000
_cell.length_b   1.000
_cell.length_c   1.000
_cell.angle_alpha   90.00
_cell.angle_beta   90.00
_cell.angle_gamma   90.00
#
_symmetry.space_group_name_H-M   'P 1'
#
loop_
_entity.id
_entity.type
_entity.pdbx_description
1 polymer ?
#
loop_
_entity_poly.entity_id
_entity_poly.type
_entity_poly.pdbx_seq_one_letter_code
_entity_poly.pdbx_strand_id
1 'polypeptide(L)'
;MVADSPRAADEDGDYDDEEETYVLHNAAEQGHVDRLRELLPLPSECSDPPPRLSVLSSETNLLEKDDMGFLPLHVAVIHQQTDCALHLLRYSPALTSAMLRLKGGDFGTPFLHLVLRVGAINASFSQVIVNELCKEETNDLFYGEDVRTLLFEKVAARDEEGNTVFHLYDNWQ
;
A
#
# COMPACT_ATOMS: atom_id res chain seq x y z
N MET A 1 60.02 -3.20 -28.50
CA MET A 1 59.32 -2.45 -27.44
C MET A 1 57.85 -2.55 -27.76
N VAL A 2 57.17 -3.51 -27.12
CA VAL A 2 55.73 -3.74 -27.33
C VAL A 2 55.02 -2.73 -26.46
N ALA A 3 54.24 -1.85 -27.09
CA ALA A 3 53.46 -0.84 -26.39
C ALA A 3 52.33 -1.54 -25.63
N ASP A 4 52.42 -1.44 -24.31
CA ASP A 4 51.41 -1.84 -23.34
C ASP A 4 50.58 -0.60 -22.99
N SER A 5 49.27 -0.64 -23.23
CA SER A 5 48.22 0.19 -22.59
C SER A 5 46.91 0.17 -23.39
N PRO A 6 45.74 0.36 -22.74
CA PRO A 6 45.29 -0.28 -21.52
C PRO A 6 43.92 -0.97 -21.75
N ARG A 7 43.58 -1.92 -20.87
CA ARG A 7 42.23 -2.53 -20.80
C ARG A 7 41.21 -1.41 -20.59
N ALA A 8 40.24 -1.32 -21.51
CA ALA A 8 39.01 -0.58 -21.28
C ALA A 8 38.38 -1.10 -19.98
N ALA A 9 38.09 -0.19 -19.07
CA ALA A 9 37.27 -0.46 -17.92
C ALA A 9 35.85 -0.71 -18.44
N ASP A 10 35.40 -1.95 -18.33
CA ASP A 10 33.99 -2.28 -18.38
C ASP A 10 33.40 -1.73 -17.07
N GLU A 11 32.90 -0.50 -17.11
CA GLU A 11 32.09 0.09 -16.03
C GLU A 11 30.70 -0.54 -16.09
N ASP A 12 30.61 -1.78 -15.60
CA ASP A 12 29.36 -2.40 -15.17
C ASP A 12 28.94 -1.70 -13.87
N GLY A 13 28.02 -0.75 -13.96
CA GLY A 13 27.57 0.05 -12.83
C GLY A 13 26.14 0.55 -13.00
N ASP A 14 25.22 -0.34 -13.37
CA ASP A 14 23.78 -0.07 -13.47
C ASP A 14 23.04 -0.57 -12.20
N TYR A 15 23.52 -0.13 -11.02
CA TYR A 15 22.98 -0.52 -9.72
C TYR A 15 22.23 0.65 -9.04
N ASP A 16 21.39 1.38 -9.78
CA ASP A 16 20.54 2.45 -9.19
C ASP A 16 19.06 2.38 -9.61
N ASP A 17 18.70 1.56 -10.61
CA ASP A 17 17.31 1.44 -11.10
C ASP A 17 16.39 0.60 -10.17
N GLU A 18 16.95 -0.22 -9.29
CA GLU A 18 16.17 -1.10 -8.39
C GLU A 18 15.45 -0.32 -7.25
N GLU A 19 16.05 0.78 -6.75
CA GLU A 19 15.38 1.63 -5.76
C GLU A 19 14.24 2.45 -6.37
N GLU A 20 14.31 2.71 -7.68
CA GLU A 20 13.38 3.60 -8.38
C GLU A 20 12.08 2.88 -8.81
N THR A 21 12.17 1.60 -9.17
CA THR A 21 11.05 0.85 -9.77
C THR A 21 9.84 0.70 -8.83
N TYR A 22 10.05 0.46 -7.53
CA TYR A 22 8.98 0.28 -6.54
C TYR A 22 9.13 1.17 -5.31
N VAL A 23 9.48 2.44 -5.53
CA VAL A 23 9.80 3.41 -4.47
C VAL A 23 8.74 3.48 -3.35
N LEU A 24 7.44 3.38 -3.68
CA LEU A 24 6.35 3.42 -2.70
C LEU A 24 6.26 2.13 -1.89
N HIS A 25 6.47 0.97 -2.52
CA HIS A 25 6.50 -0.33 -1.85
C HIS A 25 7.69 -0.40 -0.89
N ASN A 26 8.87 0.01 -1.35
CA ASN A 26 10.10 0.03 -0.55
C ASN A 26 9.94 0.93 0.69
N ALA A 27 9.38 2.13 0.53
CA ALA A 27 9.09 3.02 1.66
C ALA A 27 8.04 2.43 2.61
N ALA A 28 7.02 1.75 2.06
CA ALA A 28 5.98 1.07 2.83
C ALA A 28 6.49 -0.18 3.58
N GLU A 29 7.46 -0.91 3.04
CA GLU A 29 8.12 -2.04 3.68
C GLU A 29 9.00 -1.58 4.85
N GLN A 30 9.83 -0.58 4.59
CA GLN A 30 10.82 -0.05 5.54
C GLN A 30 10.20 0.83 6.63
N GLY A 31 8.93 1.22 6.50
CA GLY A 31 8.24 2.09 7.47
C GLY A 31 8.62 3.57 7.33
N HIS A 32 9.16 3.98 6.18
CA HIS A 32 9.60 5.34 5.91
C HIS A 32 8.44 6.29 5.59
N VAL A 33 7.58 6.57 6.57
CA VAL A 33 6.40 7.42 6.40
C VAL A 33 6.74 8.84 5.95
N ASP A 34 7.85 9.41 6.43
CA ASP A 34 8.26 10.76 6.02
C ASP A 34 8.60 10.80 4.53
N ARG A 35 9.22 9.74 4.00
CA ARG A 35 9.46 9.59 2.56
C ARG A 35 8.16 9.49 1.77
N LEU A 36 7.17 8.77 2.29
CA LEU A 36 5.83 8.72 1.68
C LEU A 36 5.14 10.08 1.71
N ARG A 37 5.32 10.89 2.77
CA ARG A 37 4.77 12.25 2.84
C ARG A 37 5.41 13.20 1.84
N GLU A 38 6.71 13.04 1.56
CA GLU A 38 7.40 13.80 0.52
C GLU A 38 6.88 13.47 -0.88
N LEU A 39 6.71 12.17 -1.18
CA LEU A 39 6.27 11.69 -2.50
C LEU A 39 4.76 11.87 -2.72
N LEU A 40 3.98 11.70 -1.66
CA LEU A 40 2.53 11.72 -1.63
C LEU A 40 2.04 12.63 -0.49
N PRO A 41 2.25 13.96 -0.60
CA PRO A 41 1.75 14.90 0.40
C PRO A 41 0.23 14.86 0.46
N LEU A 42 -0.33 14.80 1.68
CA LEU A 42 -1.79 14.79 1.85
C LEU A 42 -2.38 16.11 1.34
N PRO A 43 -3.44 16.09 0.50
CA PRO A 43 -4.04 17.31 -0.03
C PRO A 43 -4.54 18.28 1.05
N SER A 44 -4.88 17.78 2.25
CA SER A 44 -5.31 18.57 3.41
C SER A 44 -4.17 19.30 4.12
N GLU A 45 -2.93 18.88 3.94
CA GLU A 45 -1.75 19.41 4.64
C GLU A 45 -0.95 20.41 3.78
N CYS A 46 -1.21 20.47 2.48
CA CYS A 46 -0.53 21.39 1.57
C CYS A 46 -1.17 22.78 1.58
N SER A 47 -0.45 23.77 2.12
CA SER A 47 -0.83 25.20 1.99
C SER A 47 -0.64 25.74 0.56
N ASP A 48 0.34 25.20 -0.17
CA ASP A 48 0.60 25.49 -1.57
C ASP A 48 0.53 24.19 -2.40
N PRO A 49 -0.06 24.21 -3.61
CA PRO A 49 -0.23 23.02 -4.41
C PRO A 49 1.15 22.49 -4.87
N PRO A 50 1.48 21.21 -4.59
CA PRO A 50 2.74 20.60 -5.01
C PRO A 50 2.84 20.54 -6.53
N PRO A 51 4.06 20.38 -7.10
CA PRO A 51 4.25 20.25 -8.54
C PRO A 51 3.46 19.05 -9.08
N ARG A 52 2.35 19.35 -9.77
CA ARG A 52 1.32 18.38 -10.17
C ARG A 52 1.84 17.16 -10.93
N LEU A 53 2.94 17.30 -11.68
CA LEU A 53 3.50 16.19 -12.47
C LEU A 53 4.13 15.08 -11.61
N SER A 54 4.86 15.44 -10.55
CA SER A 54 5.47 14.46 -9.63
C SER A 54 4.42 13.76 -8.77
N VAL A 55 3.38 14.50 -8.39
CA VAL A 55 2.24 13.95 -7.63
C VAL A 55 1.41 12.99 -8.48
N LEU A 56 1.08 13.36 -9.73
CA LEU A 56 0.31 12.48 -10.63
C LEU A 56 1.04 11.16 -10.89
N SER A 57 2.37 11.18 -11.04
CA SER A 57 3.17 9.96 -11.18
C SER A 57 3.13 9.10 -9.92
N SER A 58 3.19 9.71 -8.75
CA SER A 58 3.14 8.98 -7.48
C SER A 58 1.73 8.43 -7.20
N GLU A 59 0.68 9.15 -7.61
CA GLU A 59 -0.72 8.70 -7.51
C GLU A 59 -1.01 7.49 -8.38
N THR A 60 -0.45 7.42 -9.60
CA THR A 60 -0.59 6.24 -10.45
C THR A 60 0.11 5.02 -9.85
N ASN A 61 1.26 5.24 -9.20
CA ASN A 61 2.05 4.17 -8.60
C ASN A 61 1.38 3.56 -7.34
N LEU A 62 0.39 4.23 -6.74
CA LEU A 62 -0.42 3.66 -5.65
C LEU A 62 -1.25 2.45 -6.08
N LEU A 63 -1.59 2.35 -7.37
CA LEU A 63 -2.36 1.25 -7.96
C LEU A 63 -1.47 0.25 -8.71
N GLU A 64 -0.17 0.50 -8.77
CA GLU A 64 0.81 -0.38 -9.37
C GLU A 64 1.16 -1.53 -8.40
N LYS A 65 1.27 -2.73 -8.96
CA LYS A 65 1.66 -3.92 -8.22
C LYS A 65 3.15 -4.17 -8.36
N ASP A 66 3.79 -4.59 -7.28
CA ASP A 66 5.14 -5.15 -7.35
C ASP A 66 5.13 -6.53 -8.05
N ASP A 67 6.31 -7.11 -8.19
CA ASP A 67 6.52 -8.45 -8.77
C ASP A 67 5.75 -9.56 -8.01
N MET A 68 5.40 -9.31 -6.75
CA MET A 68 4.63 -10.23 -5.91
C MET A 68 3.11 -9.97 -6.02
N GLY A 69 2.68 -9.04 -6.87
CA GLY A 69 1.28 -8.71 -7.09
C GLY A 69 0.65 -7.87 -5.98
N PHE A 70 1.46 -7.20 -5.15
CA PHE A 70 1.03 -6.36 -4.03
C PHE A 70 1.11 -4.87 -4.36
N LEU A 71 0.19 -4.10 -3.79
CA LEU A 71 0.21 -2.64 -3.84
C LEU A 71 1.08 -2.12 -2.70
N PRO A 72 1.54 -0.85 -2.72
CA PRO A 72 2.23 -0.26 -1.58
C PRO A 72 1.43 -0.40 -0.27
N LEU A 73 0.10 -0.26 -0.34
CA LEU A 73 -0.79 -0.44 0.81
C LEU A 73 -0.82 -1.89 1.33
N HIS A 74 -0.74 -2.89 0.45
CA HIS A 74 -0.64 -4.28 0.88
C HIS A 74 0.69 -4.55 1.59
N VAL A 75 1.80 -4.02 1.05
CA VAL A 75 3.13 -4.13 1.65
C VAL A 75 3.16 -3.49 3.04
N ALA A 76 2.62 -2.28 3.19
CA ALA A 76 2.51 -1.61 4.50
C ALA A 76 1.77 -2.49 5.53
N VAL A 77 0.72 -3.21 5.11
CA VAL A 77 -0.03 -4.12 5.98
C VAL A 77 0.76 -5.39 6.32
N ILE A 78 1.40 -6.02 5.33
CA ILE A 78 2.22 -7.23 5.53
C ILE A 78 3.34 -6.96 6.54
N HIS A 79 4.00 -5.80 6.41
CA HIS A 79 5.10 -5.38 7.27
C HIS A 79 4.64 -4.62 8.53
N GLN A 80 3.32 -4.51 8.76
CA GLN A 80 2.73 -3.86 9.94
C GLN A 80 3.17 -2.40 10.15
N GLN A 81 3.48 -1.69 9.06
CA GLN A 81 3.89 -0.29 9.08
C GLN A 81 2.66 0.61 9.20
N THR A 82 2.20 0.81 10.44
CA THR A 82 0.94 1.49 10.77
C THR A 82 0.86 2.88 10.16
N ASP A 83 1.89 3.70 10.35
CA ASP A 83 1.88 5.09 9.89
C ASP A 83 1.87 5.19 8.35
N CYS A 84 2.60 4.30 7.67
CA CYS A 84 2.58 4.19 6.21
C CYS A 84 1.19 3.76 5.71
N ALA A 85 0.59 2.73 6.31
CA ALA A 85 -0.73 2.25 5.93
C ALA A 85 -1.80 3.33 6.12
N LEU A 86 -1.77 4.06 7.25
CA LEU A 86 -2.68 5.17 7.52
C LEU A 86 -2.46 6.34 6.54
N HIS A 87 -1.22 6.68 6.23
CA HIS A 87 -0.91 7.72 5.25
C HIS A 87 -1.48 7.40 3.87
N LEU A 88 -1.25 6.17 3.38
CA LEU A 88 -1.77 5.69 2.10
C LEU A 88 -3.31 5.69 2.07
N LEU A 89 -3.96 5.21 3.14
CA LEU A 89 -5.42 5.24 3.27
C LEU A 89 -5.99 6.66 3.36
N ARG A 90 -5.25 7.64 3.88
CA ARG A 90 -5.74 9.02 4.04
C ARG A 90 -5.43 9.90 2.84
N TYR A 91 -4.76 9.37 1.83
CA TYR A 91 -4.33 10.16 0.68
C TYR A 91 -5.51 10.72 -0.12
N SER A 92 -6.44 9.85 -0.53
CA SER A 92 -7.66 10.25 -1.21
C SER A 92 -8.75 9.18 -1.05
N PRO A 93 -10.02 9.55 -0.84
CA PRO A 93 -11.12 8.59 -0.71
C PRO A 93 -11.34 7.74 -1.98
N ALA A 94 -11.17 8.36 -3.15
CA ALA A 94 -11.33 7.69 -4.44
C ALA A 94 -10.22 6.66 -4.66
N LEU A 95 -8.97 7.05 -4.39
CA LEU A 95 -7.82 6.13 -4.48
C LEU A 95 -7.90 5.04 -3.43
N THR A 96 -8.34 5.35 -2.21
CA THR A 96 -8.59 4.35 -1.17
C THR A 96 -9.60 3.32 -1.63
N SER A 97 -10.75 3.76 -2.16
CA SER A 97 -11.76 2.87 -2.72
C SER A 97 -11.19 1.99 -3.84
N ALA A 98 -10.34 2.55 -4.71
CA ALA A 98 -9.68 1.80 -5.78
C ALA A 98 -8.71 0.75 -5.22
N MET A 99 -7.83 1.12 -4.30
CA MET A 99 -6.87 0.23 -3.65
C MET A 99 -7.58 -0.93 -2.94
N LEU A 100 -8.65 -0.66 -2.19
CA LEU A 100 -9.42 -1.67 -1.45
C LEU A 100 -10.17 -2.67 -2.36
N ARG A 101 -10.43 -2.30 -3.63
CA ARG A 101 -11.04 -3.22 -4.61
C ARG A 101 -10.02 -4.21 -5.18
N LEU A 102 -8.76 -3.79 -5.28
CA LEU A 102 -7.68 -4.58 -5.84
C LEU A 102 -7.21 -5.64 -4.83
N LYS A 103 -7.11 -6.87 -5.31
CA LYS A 103 -6.60 -8.01 -4.56
C LYS A 103 -5.07 -8.02 -4.61
N GLY A 104 -4.40 -8.43 -3.52
CA GLY A 104 -2.95 -8.54 -3.45
C GLY A 104 -2.44 -9.98 -3.51
N GLY A 105 -1.22 -10.18 -4.02
CA GLY A 105 -0.54 -11.47 -3.99
C GLY A 105 -1.00 -12.47 -5.03
N ASP A 106 -0.28 -13.59 -5.13
CA ASP A 106 -0.60 -14.71 -6.04
C ASP A 106 -1.99 -15.31 -5.79
N PHE A 107 -2.45 -15.30 -4.54
CA PHE A 107 -3.75 -15.84 -4.14
C PHE A 107 -4.90 -14.85 -4.28
N GLY A 108 -4.69 -13.70 -4.93
CA GLY A 108 -5.72 -12.69 -5.10
C GLY A 108 -6.42 -12.35 -3.77
N THR A 109 -5.63 -12.14 -2.71
CA THR A 109 -6.13 -11.94 -1.35
C THR A 109 -6.83 -10.59 -1.26
N PRO A 110 -8.12 -10.52 -0.89
CA PRO A 110 -8.79 -9.25 -0.62
C PRO A 110 -8.09 -8.48 0.50
N PHE A 111 -8.07 -7.15 0.41
CA PHE A 111 -7.39 -6.32 1.40
C PHE A 111 -7.81 -6.60 2.85
N LEU A 112 -9.12 -6.76 3.10
CA LEU A 112 -9.61 -7.03 4.45
C LEU A 112 -9.17 -8.40 4.99
N HIS A 113 -9.11 -9.44 4.14
CA HIS A 113 -8.54 -10.74 4.52
C HIS A 113 -7.09 -10.60 4.94
N LEU A 114 -6.31 -9.82 4.21
CA LEU A 114 -4.90 -9.57 4.54
C LEU A 114 -4.77 -8.89 5.92
N VAL A 115 -5.53 -7.82 6.15
CA VAL A 115 -5.54 -7.11 7.45
C VAL A 115 -5.91 -8.05 8.58
N LEU A 116 -6.91 -8.91 8.42
CA LEU A 116 -7.35 -9.83 9.48
C LEU A 116 -6.36 -10.97 9.71
N ARG A 117 -5.71 -11.48 8.66
CA ARG A 117 -4.64 -12.46 8.78
C ARG A 117 -3.44 -11.91 9.55
N VAL A 118 -3.04 -10.68 9.26
CA VAL A 118 -2.03 -9.95 10.08
C VAL A 118 -2.56 -9.74 11.50
N GLY A 119 -3.86 -9.48 11.66
CA GLY A 119 -4.51 -9.25 12.96
C GLY A 119 -4.49 -10.46 13.89
N ALA A 120 -4.47 -11.66 13.34
CA ALA A 120 -4.31 -12.87 14.13
C ALA A 120 -2.89 -12.98 14.74
N ILE A 121 -1.90 -12.30 14.15
CA ILE A 121 -0.54 -12.17 14.68
C ILE A 121 -0.42 -10.93 15.57
N ASN A 122 -0.99 -9.81 15.13
CA ASN A 122 -0.96 -8.52 15.82
C ASN A 122 -2.32 -7.81 15.72
N ALA A 123 -3.19 -8.12 16.69
CA ALA A 123 -4.53 -7.57 16.74
C ALA A 123 -4.54 -6.03 16.86
N SER A 124 -3.54 -5.46 17.53
CA SER A 124 -3.46 -4.00 17.76
C SER A 124 -3.28 -3.23 16.45
N PHE A 125 -2.41 -3.73 15.56
CA PHE A 125 -2.20 -3.18 14.23
C PHE A 125 -3.51 -3.21 13.43
N SER A 126 -4.13 -4.39 13.31
CA SER A 126 -5.33 -4.54 12.49
C SER A 126 -6.52 -3.77 13.04
N GLN A 127 -6.63 -3.64 14.37
CA GLN A 127 -7.64 -2.80 15.00
C GLN A 127 -7.48 -1.33 14.59
N VAL A 128 -6.25 -0.80 14.51
CA VAL A 128 -6.02 0.58 14.04
C VAL A 128 -6.49 0.75 12.59
N ILE A 129 -6.13 -0.18 11.70
CA ILE A 129 -6.51 -0.10 10.29
C ILE A 129 -8.03 -0.23 10.09
N VAL A 130 -8.67 -1.20 10.77
CA VAL A 130 -10.13 -1.38 10.71
C VAL A 130 -10.85 -0.17 11.29
N ASN A 131 -10.39 0.36 12.43
CA ASN A 131 -10.98 1.55 13.03
C ASN A 131 -10.88 2.74 12.09
N GLU A 132 -9.74 2.96 11.43
CA GLU A 132 -9.58 4.03 10.44
C GLU A 132 -10.61 3.93 9.32
N LEU A 133 -10.75 2.74 8.75
CA LEU A 133 -11.69 2.46 7.66
C LEU A 133 -13.17 2.55 8.09
N CYS A 134 -13.45 2.32 9.37
CA CYS A 134 -14.77 2.43 9.96
C CYS A 134 -15.05 3.79 10.61
N LYS A 135 -14.13 4.76 10.57
CA LYS A 135 -14.34 6.08 11.20
C LYS A 135 -15.60 6.75 10.66
N GLU A 136 -16.56 6.94 11.56
CA GLU A 136 -17.70 7.83 11.41
C GLU A 136 -17.33 9.18 12.04
N GLU A 137 -16.50 9.99 11.38
CA GLU A 137 -16.32 11.35 11.90
C GLU A 137 -17.57 12.19 11.61
N THR A 138 -18.11 12.74 12.68
CA THR A 138 -19.40 13.42 12.82
C THR A 138 -19.54 14.76 12.08
N ASN A 139 -18.80 15.03 11.00
CA ASN A 139 -19.07 16.17 10.11
C ASN A 139 -18.29 16.19 8.78
N ASP A 140 -17.31 15.29 8.58
CA ASP A 140 -16.63 15.13 7.30
C ASP A 140 -16.54 13.64 6.98
N LEU A 141 -17.40 13.16 6.08
CA LEU A 141 -17.35 11.81 5.55
C LEU A 141 -16.14 11.68 4.61
N PHE A 142 -14.90 11.74 5.13
CA PHE A 142 -13.69 11.62 4.31
C PHE A 142 -13.80 10.40 3.40
N TYR A 143 -14.09 9.22 3.96
CA TYR A 143 -14.26 7.99 3.20
C TYR A 143 -15.61 7.83 2.50
N GLY A 144 -16.59 8.70 2.78
CA GLY A 144 -17.93 8.58 2.21
C GLY A 144 -18.70 7.31 2.64
N GLU A 145 -19.88 7.12 2.03
CA GLU A 145 -20.65 5.87 2.13
C GLU A 145 -20.04 4.76 1.25
N ASP A 146 -19.26 5.13 0.24
CA ASP A 146 -18.69 4.23 -0.77
C ASP A 146 -17.67 3.24 -0.19
N VAL A 147 -16.72 3.72 0.62
CA VAL A 147 -15.73 2.85 1.26
C VAL A 147 -16.41 1.93 2.26
N ARG A 148 -17.38 2.43 3.06
CA ARG A 148 -18.12 1.60 4.02
C ARG A 148 -18.91 0.49 3.32
N THR A 149 -19.62 0.84 2.25
CA THR A 149 -20.36 -0.13 1.43
C THR A 149 -19.41 -1.17 0.83
N LEU A 150 -18.26 -0.73 0.32
CA LEU A 150 -17.23 -1.61 -0.20
C LEU A 150 -16.68 -2.56 0.89
N LEU A 151 -16.43 -2.08 2.10
CA LEU A 151 -15.98 -2.93 3.21
C LEU A 151 -17.00 -4.02 3.51
N PHE A 152 -18.29 -3.68 3.60
CA PHE A 152 -19.35 -4.66 3.81
C PHE A 152 -19.45 -5.68 2.66
N GLU A 153 -19.30 -5.24 1.41
CA GLU A 153 -19.21 -6.14 0.25
C GLU A 153 -18.01 -7.10 0.38
N LYS A 154 -16.86 -6.57 0.80
CA LYS A 154 -15.60 -7.33 0.89
C LYS A 154 -15.54 -8.29 2.08
N VAL A 155 -16.34 -8.11 3.13
CA VAL A 155 -16.48 -9.11 4.20
C VAL A 155 -16.94 -10.46 3.64
N ALA A 156 -17.80 -10.44 2.62
CA ALA A 156 -18.28 -11.65 1.94
C ALA A 156 -17.40 -12.09 0.76
N ALA A 157 -16.36 -11.33 0.42
CA ALA A 157 -15.47 -11.68 -0.68
C ALA A 157 -14.73 -12.98 -0.41
N ARG A 158 -14.48 -13.73 -1.48
CA ARG A 158 -13.70 -14.97 -1.43
C ARG A 158 -12.31 -14.71 -2.00
N ASP A 159 -11.31 -15.30 -1.35
CA ASP A 159 -10.00 -15.49 -1.97
C ASP A 159 -10.05 -16.62 -3.01
N GLU A 160 -8.93 -16.89 -3.67
CA GLU A 160 -8.84 -17.94 -4.69
C GLU A 160 -8.99 -19.37 -4.11
N GLU A 161 -8.92 -19.53 -2.78
CA GLU A 161 -9.22 -20.79 -2.09
C GLU A 161 -10.72 -20.92 -1.75
N GLY A 162 -11.51 -19.89 -2.03
CA GLY A 162 -12.93 -19.85 -1.74
C GLY A 162 -13.27 -19.39 -0.32
N ASN A 163 -12.29 -18.97 0.49
CA ASN A 163 -12.47 -18.60 1.88
C ASN A 163 -13.00 -17.16 2.00
N THR A 164 -14.03 -16.98 2.81
CA THR A 164 -14.46 -15.64 3.27
C THR A 164 -13.72 -15.28 4.56
N VAL A 165 -13.84 -14.02 5.00
CA VAL A 165 -13.32 -13.57 6.31
C VAL A 165 -13.75 -14.49 7.45
N PHE A 166 -14.96 -15.05 7.40
CA PHE A 166 -15.48 -15.96 8.43
C PHE A 166 -14.77 -17.31 8.45
N HIS A 167 -14.32 -17.82 7.30
CA HIS A 167 -13.54 -19.06 7.23
C HIS A 167 -12.15 -18.87 7.86
N LEU A 168 -11.61 -17.65 7.81
CA LEU A 168 -10.37 -17.32 8.48
C LEU A 168 -10.54 -17.24 10.00
N TYR A 169 -11.75 -17.02 10.54
CA TYR A 169 -12.04 -17.02 11.98
C TYR A 169 -12.23 -18.43 12.55
N ASP A 170 -12.83 -19.35 11.80
CA ASP A 170 -13.12 -20.72 12.27
C ASP A 170 -11.88 -21.62 12.40
N ASN A 171 -10.76 -21.27 11.77
CA ASN A 171 -9.47 -21.97 11.95
C ASN A 171 -8.74 -21.63 13.27
N TRP A 172 -9.35 -20.83 14.16
CA TRP A 172 -8.78 -20.41 15.45
C TRP A 172 -9.49 -21.00 16.68
N GLN A 173 -10.22 -22.11 16.55
CA GLN A 173 -10.68 -22.93 17.69
C GLN A 173 -9.83 -24.19 17.86
#